data_AF-A0A0A1XB39-F1
#
_entry.id   AF-A0A0A1XB39-F1
#
_cell.length_a   1.000
_cell.length_b   1.000
_cell.length_c   1.000
_cell.angle_alpha   90.00
_cell.angle_beta   90.00
_cell.angle_gamma   90.00
#
_symmetry.space_group_name_H-M   'P 1'
#
loop_
_entity.id
_entity.type
_entity.pdbx_description
1 polymer ?
#
loop_
_entity_poly.entity_id
_entity_poly.type
_entity_poly.pdbx_seq_one_letter_code
_entity_poly.pdbx_strand_id
1 'polypeptide(L)'
;MRKSDEDSSTSAPTFRIIREVYESTNAHERFEAELDKALEAKVDYIIIEPPRLGDETERWITVGNCLHKTAVVSGVASLISSLLWRDRPVIAAPICAISLFCTGLYTVSWNYDPCCQYQVEKDDEILSKLPLGDVSAPMILGYSPNNKTKYMHRSVTLLSAAFCAWQIWRSYK
;
A
#
# COMPACT_ATOMS: atom_id res chain seq x y z
N MET A 1 3.76 -29.57 -35.46
CA MET A 1 3.81 -28.17 -35.01
C MET A 1 4.00 -28.20 -33.51
N ARG A 2 5.16 -27.75 -33.01
CA ARG A 2 5.66 -27.98 -31.66
C ARG A 2 4.94 -27.07 -30.65
N LYS A 3 4.54 -27.69 -29.55
CA LYS A 3 3.89 -27.16 -28.35
C LYS A 3 4.85 -26.22 -27.61
N SER A 4 4.37 -25.01 -27.28
CA SER A 4 5.01 -24.11 -26.31
C SER A 4 3.98 -23.85 -25.21
N ASP A 5 3.90 -24.80 -24.28
CA ASP A 5 3.44 -24.52 -22.93
C ASP A 5 4.59 -23.76 -22.26
N GLU A 6 4.44 -22.46 -22.06
CA GLU A 6 5.36 -21.69 -21.20
C GLU A 6 4.93 -21.88 -19.74
N ASP A 7 5.58 -22.86 -19.10
CA ASP A 7 5.90 -22.99 -17.67
C ASP A 7 5.16 -22.06 -16.70
N SER A 8 3.93 -22.45 -16.34
CA SER A 8 3.41 -22.16 -14.99
C SER A 8 4.09 -23.13 -14.02
N SER A 9 5.30 -22.82 -13.58
CA SER A 9 5.94 -23.49 -12.46
C SER A 9 5.03 -23.36 -11.23
N THR A 10 4.25 -24.39 -10.96
CA THR A 10 3.41 -24.46 -9.75
C THR A 10 4.32 -24.79 -8.56
N SER A 11 5.20 -23.85 -8.20
CA SER A 11 5.90 -23.90 -6.93
C SER A 11 4.88 -23.65 -5.82
N ALA A 12 4.87 -24.49 -4.79
CA ALA A 12 4.04 -24.25 -3.62
C ALA A 12 4.29 -22.82 -3.09
N PRO A 13 3.23 -22.12 -2.63
CA PRO A 13 3.37 -20.76 -2.12
C PRO A 13 4.39 -20.72 -0.98
N THR A 14 5.32 -19.77 -1.05
CA THR A 14 6.38 -19.62 -0.06
C THR A 14 5.87 -18.80 1.11
N PHE A 15 6.10 -19.26 2.34
CA PHE A 15 5.72 -18.54 3.54
C PHE A 15 6.88 -18.38 4.53
N ARG A 16 6.78 -17.38 5.40
CA ARG A 16 7.66 -17.16 6.56
C ARG A 16 6.82 -16.89 7.80
N ILE A 17 7.22 -17.48 8.92
CA ILE A 17 6.55 -17.32 10.21
C ILE A 17 7.53 -16.63 11.14
N ILE A 18 7.14 -15.47 11.67
CA ILE A 18 7.86 -14.71 12.68
C ILE A 18 7.26 -15.11 14.01
N ARG A 19 8.03 -15.82 14.83
CA ARG A 19 7.54 -16.42 16.07
C ARG A 19 7.77 -15.53 17.27
N GLU A 20 6.83 -15.55 18.19
CA GLU A 20 6.99 -14.83 19.46
C GLU A 20 7.97 -15.56 20.39
N VAL A 21 9.07 -14.89 20.75
CA VAL A 21 10.08 -15.38 21.69
C VAL A 21 10.15 -14.45 22.89
N TYR A 22 9.74 -14.95 24.07
CA TYR A 22 9.58 -14.15 25.29
C TYR A 22 10.87 -13.83 26.06
N GLU A 23 12.05 -14.18 25.55
CA GLU A 23 13.24 -14.40 26.40
C GLU A 23 14.34 -13.31 26.32
N SER A 24 14.07 -12.09 25.85
CA SER A 24 15.07 -11.01 25.93
C SER A 24 14.51 -9.59 25.87
N THR A 25 15.18 -8.64 26.53
CA THR A 25 14.89 -7.19 26.48
C THR A 25 14.87 -6.64 25.04
N ASN A 26 15.58 -7.29 24.10
CA ASN A 26 15.69 -6.89 22.69
C ASN A 26 14.92 -7.84 21.74
N ALA A 27 13.91 -8.57 22.25
CA ALA A 27 13.13 -9.47 21.40
C ALA A 27 12.40 -8.73 20.26
N HIS A 28 11.94 -7.50 20.53
CA HIS A 28 11.22 -6.69 19.56
C HIS A 28 12.06 -6.32 18.32
N GLU A 29 13.29 -5.82 18.52
CA GLU A 29 14.22 -5.50 17.42
C GLU A 29 14.55 -6.73 16.56
N ARG A 30 14.59 -7.92 17.16
CA ARG A 30 14.79 -9.17 16.41
C ARG A 30 13.59 -9.51 15.54
N PHE A 31 12.38 -9.31 16.03
CA PHE A 31 11.17 -9.54 15.23
C PHE A 31 11.08 -8.57 14.06
N GLU A 32 11.43 -7.30 14.27
CA GLU A 32 11.54 -6.30 13.19
C GLU A 32 12.58 -6.72 12.14
N ALA A 33 13.77 -7.16 12.56
CA ALA A 33 14.81 -7.62 11.64
C ALA A 33 14.40 -8.89 10.86
N GLU A 34 13.66 -9.81 11.49
CA GLU A 34 13.09 -10.97 10.80
C GLU A 34 12.01 -10.57 9.80
N LEU A 35 11.18 -9.58 10.14
CA LEU A 35 10.18 -9.02 9.25
C LEU A 35 10.82 -8.37 8.04
N ASP A 36 11.82 -7.50 8.22
CA ASP A 36 12.54 -6.87 7.12
C ASP A 36 13.15 -7.91 6.18
N LYS A 37 13.77 -8.95 6.73
CA LYS A 37 14.32 -10.05 5.94
C LYS A 37 13.24 -10.81 5.17
N ALA A 38 12.07 -11.03 5.76
CA ALA A 38 10.94 -11.68 5.09
C ALA A 38 10.36 -10.80 3.96
N LEU A 39 10.26 -9.50 4.20
CA LEU A 39 9.80 -8.51 3.23
C LEU A 39 10.75 -8.43 2.03
N GLU A 40 12.07 -8.39 2.27
CA GLU A 40 13.12 -8.40 1.23
C GLU A 40 13.11 -9.69 0.39
N ALA A 41 12.82 -10.83 1.03
CA ALA A 41 12.75 -12.12 0.36
C ALA A 41 11.52 -12.26 -0.58
N LYS A 42 10.55 -11.33 -0.52
CA LYS A 42 9.34 -11.32 -1.37
C LYS A 42 8.59 -12.65 -1.36
N VAL A 43 8.40 -13.20 -0.17
CA VAL A 43 7.62 -14.43 0.03
C VAL A 43 6.13 -14.15 -0.18
N ASP A 44 5.36 -15.16 -0.56
CA ASP A 44 3.93 -14.98 -0.86
C ASP A 44 3.12 -14.62 0.39
N TYR A 45 3.48 -15.20 1.54
CA TYR A 45 2.81 -14.95 2.82
C TYR A 45 3.80 -14.76 3.96
N ILE A 46 3.59 -13.73 4.78
CA ILE A 46 4.30 -13.52 6.05
C ILE A 46 3.29 -13.65 7.18
N ILE A 47 3.58 -14.54 8.13
CA ILE A 47 2.75 -14.80 9.31
C ILE A 47 3.48 -14.20 10.50
N ILE A 48 2.87 -13.19 11.13
CA ILE A 48 3.40 -12.46 12.28
C ILE A 48 2.64 -12.92 13.52
N GLU A 49 3.31 -13.69 14.38
CA GLU A 49 2.72 -14.14 15.65
C GLU A 49 2.76 -13.05 16.74
N PRO A 50 3.84 -12.26 16.92
CA PRO A 50 3.88 -11.23 17.96
C PRO A 50 2.81 -10.16 17.71
N PRO A 51 1.82 -9.98 18.60
CA PRO A 51 0.68 -9.09 18.34
C PRO A 51 1.09 -7.63 18.22
N ARG A 52 2.11 -7.19 18.98
CA ARG A 52 2.62 -5.81 18.93
C ARG A 52 3.18 -5.45 17.56
N LEU A 53 4.03 -6.31 17.00
CA LEU A 53 4.64 -6.09 15.69
C LEU A 53 3.58 -6.17 14.58
N GLY A 54 2.64 -7.11 14.72
CA GLY A 54 1.48 -7.19 13.84
C GLY A 54 0.71 -5.88 13.80
N ASP A 55 0.20 -5.43 14.95
CA ASP A 55 -0.61 -4.19 15.05
C ASP A 55 0.11 -2.97 14.48
N GLU A 56 1.42 -2.84 14.70
CA GLU A 56 2.24 -1.75 14.13
C GLU A 56 2.32 -1.85 12.61
N THR A 57 2.53 -3.06 12.08
CA THR A 57 2.61 -3.32 10.64
C THR A 57 1.26 -3.09 9.96
N GLU A 58 0.14 -3.56 10.53
CA GLU A 58 -1.20 -3.29 10.00
C GLU A 58 -1.53 -1.81 10.01
N ARG A 59 -1.21 -1.09 11.09
CA ARG A 59 -1.42 0.35 11.17
C ARG A 59 -0.62 1.08 10.10
N TRP A 60 0.64 0.69 9.89
CA TRP A 60 1.48 1.27 8.84
C TRP A 60 0.84 1.05 7.47
N ILE A 61 0.50 -0.19 7.11
CA ILE A 61 -0.18 -0.52 5.85
C ILE A 61 -1.50 0.26 5.70
N THR A 62 -2.27 0.39 6.77
CA THR A 62 -3.53 1.14 6.79
C THR A 62 -3.32 2.62 6.51
N VAL A 63 -2.30 3.24 7.10
CA VAL A 63 -1.93 4.64 6.83
C VAL A 63 -1.55 4.83 5.37
N GLY A 64 -0.72 3.94 4.81
CA GLY A 64 -0.37 3.96 3.39
C GLY A 64 -1.60 3.87 2.48
N ASN A 65 -2.51 2.94 2.77
CA ASN A 65 -3.76 2.77 2.03
C ASN A 65 -4.69 3.99 2.15
N CYS A 66 -4.76 4.60 3.33
CA CYS A 66 -5.53 5.82 3.56
C CYS A 66 -4.99 7.00 2.74
N LEU A 67 -3.66 7.21 2.75
CA LEU A 67 -3.00 8.24 1.94
C LEU A 67 -3.28 8.04 0.45
N HIS A 68 -3.15 6.81 -0.05
CA HIS A 68 -3.44 6.49 -1.44
C HIS A 68 -4.90 6.80 -1.82
N LYS A 69 -5.87 6.29 -1.06
CA LYS A 69 -7.30 6.50 -1.34
C LYS A 69 -7.66 7.98 -1.27
N THR A 70 -7.14 8.69 -0.27
CA THR A 70 -7.37 10.13 -0.11
C THR A 70 -6.79 10.91 -1.28
N ALA A 71 -5.59 10.58 -1.75
CA ALA A 71 -4.99 11.19 -2.94
C ALA A 71 -5.86 10.99 -4.19
N VAL A 72 -6.33 9.76 -4.44
CA VAL A 72 -7.19 9.50 -5.61
C VAL A 72 -8.53 10.24 -5.51
N VAL A 73 -9.21 10.14 -4.37
CA VAL A 73 -10.54 10.75 -4.19
C VAL A 73 -10.46 12.27 -4.28
N SER A 74 -9.50 12.90 -3.61
CA SER A 74 -9.31 14.34 -3.67
C SER A 74 -8.89 14.80 -5.07
N GLY A 75 -7.99 14.10 -5.76
CA GLY A 75 -7.61 14.44 -7.13
C GLY A 75 -8.77 14.35 -8.12
N VAL A 76 -9.60 13.30 -8.03
CA VAL A 76 -10.83 13.18 -8.84
C VAL A 76 -11.84 14.27 -8.48
N ALA A 77 -12.07 14.52 -7.19
CA ALA A 77 -12.97 15.57 -6.74
C ALA A 77 -12.53 16.96 -7.23
N SER A 78 -11.24 17.23 -7.24
CA SER A 78 -10.64 18.45 -7.77
C SER A 78 -10.87 18.58 -9.28
N LEU A 79 -10.68 17.50 -10.05
CA LEU A 79 -10.96 17.47 -11.49
C LEU A 79 -12.44 17.77 -11.78
N ILE A 80 -13.36 17.10 -11.09
CA ILE A 80 -14.81 17.30 -11.25
C ILE A 80 -15.19 18.73 -10.86
N SER A 81 -14.69 19.23 -9.72
CA SER A 81 -14.96 20.59 -9.25
C SER A 81 -14.49 21.63 -10.25
N SER A 82 -13.30 21.42 -10.83
CA SER A 82 -12.77 22.28 -11.88
C SER A 82 -13.62 22.23 -13.15
N LEU A 83 -14.14 21.06 -13.54
CA LEU A 83 -15.00 20.94 -14.73
C LEU A 83 -16.36 21.63 -14.54
N LEU A 84 -16.96 21.52 -13.35
CA LEU A 84 -18.26 22.10 -13.03
C LEU A 84 -18.19 23.61 -12.76
N TRP A 85 -17.19 24.06 -12.01
CA TRP A 85 -17.04 25.47 -11.60
C TRP A 85 -15.77 26.09 -12.20
N ARG A 86 -15.79 26.31 -13.53
CA ARG A 86 -14.68 26.94 -14.26
C ARG A 86 -14.30 28.34 -13.76
N ASP A 87 -15.24 29.07 -13.17
CA ASP A 87 -15.04 30.47 -12.77
C ASP A 87 -14.61 30.64 -11.30
N ARG A 88 -14.43 29.54 -10.55
CA ARG A 88 -14.10 29.55 -9.11
C ARG A 88 -12.96 28.59 -8.77
N PRO A 89 -11.71 28.88 -9.22
CA PRO A 89 -10.55 28.01 -8.95
C PRO A 89 -10.25 27.85 -7.45
N VAL A 90 -10.75 28.77 -6.61
CA VAL A 90 -10.63 28.76 -5.15
C VAL A 90 -11.20 27.49 -4.51
N ILE A 91 -12.15 26.80 -5.16
CA ILE A 91 -12.76 25.56 -4.64
C ILE A 91 -11.90 24.34 -5.00
N ALA A 92 -11.43 24.27 -6.26
CA ALA A 92 -10.65 23.12 -6.73
C ALA A 92 -9.20 23.14 -6.23
N ALA A 93 -8.60 24.32 -6.06
CA ALA A 93 -7.21 24.47 -5.62
C ALA A 93 -6.89 23.81 -4.26
N PRO A 94 -7.64 24.01 -3.15
CA PRO A 94 -7.34 23.35 -1.89
C PRO A 94 -7.54 21.83 -1.94
N ILE A 95 -8.52 21.35 -2.72
CA ILE A 95 -8.76 19.92 -2.92
C ILE A 95 -7.58 19.29 -3.68
N CYS A 96 -7.09 19.98 -4.72
CA CYS A 96 -5.88 19.57 -5.43
C CYS A 96 -4.64 19.58 -4.53
N ALA A 97 -4.51 20.57 -3.62
CA ALA A 97 -3.40 20.64 -2.68
C ALA A 97 -3.38 19.45 -1.72
N ILE A 98 -4.55 19.01 -1.23
CA ILE A 98 -4.69 17.78 -0.43
C ILE A 98 -4.23 16.56 -1.23
N SER A 99 -4.66 16.44 -2.49
CA SER A 99 -4.25 15.35 -3.40
C SER A 99 -2.73 15.29 -3.58
N LEU A 100 -2.09 16.45 -3.80
CA LEU A 100 -0.65 16.60 -3.93
C LEU A 100 0.07 16.25 -2.63
N PHE A 101 -0.43 16.73 -1.49
CA PHE A 101 0.15 16.45 -0.18
C PHE A 101 0.12 14.95 0.14
N CYS A 102 -1.03 14.29 0.00
CA CYS A 102 -1.16 12.86 0.22
C CYS A 102 -0.30 12.03 -0.76
N THR A 103 -0.22 12.43 -2.03
CA THR A 103 0.64 11.78 -3.04
C THR A 103 2.13 11.94 -2.69
N GLY A 104 2.52 13.12 -2.20
CA GLY A 104 3.87 13.43 -1.76
C GLY A 104 4.27 12.58 -0.56
N LEU A 105 3.46 12.58 0.50
CA LEU A 105 3.67 11.75 1.69
C LEU A 105 3.75 10.27 1.34
N TYR A 106 2.81 9.77 0.52
CA TYR A 106 2.85 8.37 0.07
C TYR A 106 4.13 8.07 -0.72
N THR A 107 4.59 9.00 -1.58
CA THR A 107 5.82 8.79 -2.35
C THR A 107 7.07 8.82 -1.47
N VAL A 108 7.17 9.73 -0.50
CA VAL A 108 8.34 9.78 0.38
C VAL A 108 8.38 8.57 1.32
N SER A 109 7.23 8.21 1.90
CA SER A 109 7.17 7.19 2.93
C SER A 109 6.99 5.76 2.40
N TRP A 110 6.28 5.55 1.28
CA TRP A 110 5.96 4.19 0.75
C TRP A 110 6.66 3.84 -0.57
N ASN A 111 7.45 4.72 -1.20
CA ASN A 111 8.07 4.38 -2.49
C ASN A 111 9.20 3.35 -2.33
N TYR A 112 9.98 3.46 -1.25
CA TYR A 112 11.13 2.59 -0.92
C TYR A 112 10.83 1.57 0.18
N ASP A 113 9.70 1.72 0.88
CA ASP A 113 9.31 0.81 1.95
C ASP A 113 8.84 -0.55 1.38
N PRO A 114 9.45 -1.67 1.80
CA PRO A 114 9.08 -2.99 1.30
C PRO A 114 7.70 -3.45 1.82
N CYS A 115 7.20 -2.93 2.95
CA CYS A 115 5.83 -3.17 3.45
C CYS A 115 4.77 -2.75 2.43
N CYS A 116 5.07 -1.79 1.54
CA CYS A 116 4.10 -1.34 0.55
C CYS A 116 3.65 -2.44 -0.43
N GLN A 117 4.43 -3.53 -0.55
CA GLN A 117 4.16 -4.66 -1.44
C GLN A 117 3.31 -5.75 -0.78
N TYR A 118 2.91 -5.55 0.47
CA TYR A 118 2.12 -6.50 1.23
C TYR A 118 0.81 -5.87 1.68
N GLN A 119 -0.22 -6.69 1.83
CA GLN A 119 -1.53 -6.30 2.33
C GLN A 119 -1.99 -7.28 3.40
N VAL A 120 -2.83 -6.82 4.32
CA VAL A 120 -3.40 -7.67 5.35
C VAL A 120 -4.37 -8.65 4.70
N GLU A 121 -4.06 -9.94 4.81
CA GLU A 121 -4.86 -11.02 4.25
C GLU A 121 -6.01 -11.35 5.20
N LYS A 122 -7.24 -11.33 4.67
CA LYS A 122 -8.47 -11.60 5.44
C LYS A 122 -9.33 -12.71 4.82
N ASP A 123 -8.82 -13.36 3.78
CA ASP A 123 -9.54 -14.43 3.10
C ASP A 123 -9.40 -15.73 3.91
N ASP A 124 -10.54 -16.20 4.44
CA ASP A 124 -10.64 -17.43 5.23
C ASP A 124 -10.20 -18.66 4.43
N GLU A 125 -10.39 -18.67 3.09
CA GLU A 125 -9.99 -19.79 2.25
C GLU A 125 -8.46 -19.90 2.16
N ILE A 126 -7.77 -18.76 2.09
CA ILE A 126 -6.30 -18.68 2.06
C ILE A 126 -5.75 -19.00 3.45
N LEU A 127 -6.36 -18.46 4.51
CA LEU A 127 -6.02 -18.77 5.90
C LEU A 127 -6.05 -20.27 6.18
N SER A 128 -7.10 -20.96 5.71
CA SER A 128 -7.28 -22.40 5.97
C SER A 128 -6.17 -23.29 5.37
N LYS A 129 -5.45 -22.79 4.36
CA LYS A 129 -4.36 -23.49 3.66
C LYS A 129 -2.99 -23.21 4.28
N LEU A 130 -2.89 -22.21 5.17
CA LEU A 130 -1.64 -21.85 5.84
C LEU A 130 -1.41 -22.74 7.07
N PRO A 131 -0.15 -23.05 7.40
CA PRO A 131 0.18 -23.85 8.59
C PRO A 131 0.06 -22.99 9.85
N LEU A 132 -1.17 -22.58 10.19
CA LEU A 132 -1.49 -21.70 11.31
C LEU A 132 -1.39 -22.38 12.69
N GLY A 133 -1.06 -23.68 12.74
CA GLY A 133 -0.74 -24.39 13.98
C GLY A 133 -1.70 -24.08 15.15
N ASP A 134 -1.13 -23.98 16.35
CA ASP A 134 -1.82 -23.60 17.60
C ASP A 134 -1.55 -22.12 17.96
N VAL A 135 -1.33 -21.25 16.96
CA VAL A 135 -1.04 -19.84 17.24
C VAL A 135 -2.31 -19.04 17.47
N SER A 136 -2.33 -18.32 18.58
CA SER A 136 -3.41 -17.42 18.96
C SER A 136 -3.38 -16.17 18.07
N ALA A 137 -4.27 -16.12 17.07
CA ALA A 137 -4.58 -14.93 16.26
C ALA A 137 -3.36 -14.25 15.58
N PRO A 138 -2.62 -14.97 14.71
CA PRO A 138 -1.51 -14.37 13.96
C PRO A 138 -2.01 -13.36 12.92
N MET A 139 -1.23 -12.30 12.70
CA MET A 139 -1.43 -11.41 11.57
C MET A 139 -0.81 -11.99 10.31
N ILE A 140 -1.54 -11.95 9.20
CA ILE A 140 -1.08 -12.53 7.93
C ILE A 140 -0.99 -11.43 6.88
N LEU A 141 0.16 -11.35 6.24
CA LEU A 141 0.44 -10.44 5.14
C LEU A 141 0.55 -11.23 3.84
N GLY A 142 -0.30 -10.93 2.88
CA GLY A 142 -0.22 -11.45 1.52
C GLY A 142 0.58 -10.54 0.61
N TYR A 143 1.42 -11.12 -0.25
CA TYR A 143 2.16 -10.36 -1.25
C TYR A 143 1.22 -9.85 -2.34
N SER A 144 1.12 -8.52 -2.45
CA SER A 144 0.30 -7.83 -3.43
C SER A 144 1.10 -6.69 -4.07
N PRO A 145 1.60 -6.88 -5.32
CA PRO A 145 2.50 -5.92 -5.94
C PRO A 145 1.83 -4.55 -6.14
N ASN A 146 2.44 -3.53 -5.55
CA ASN A 146 1.89 -2.17 -5.44
C ASN A 146 2.04 -1.30 -6.70
N ASN A 147 2.38 -1.88 -7.84
CA ASN A 147 2.69 -1.12 -9.06
C ASN A 147 1.47 -0.34 -9.57
N LYS A 148 0.30 -0.99 -9.63
CA LYS A 148 -0.94 -0.38 -10.17
C LYS A 148 -1.35 0.83 -9.32
N THR A 149 -1.40 0.65 -8.02
CA THR A 149 -1.72 1.66 -7.00
C THR A 149 -0.79 2.87 -7.10
N LYS A 150 0.52 2.63 -7.27
CA LYS A 150 1.54 3.69 -7.43
C LYS A 150 1.26 4.58 -8.65
N TYR A 151 0.98 3.98 -9.81
CA TYR A 151 0.73 4.76 -11.02
C TYR A 151 -0.64 5.46 -11.03
N MET A 152 -1.67 4.84 -10.43
CA MET A 152 -3.03 5.41 -10.42
C MET A 152 -3.14 6.74 -9.69
N HIS A 153 -2.65 6.83 -8.44
CA HIS A 153 -2.78 8.10 -7.71
C HIS A 153 -1.87 9.19 -8.28
N ARG A 154 -0.69 8.82 -8.80
CA ARG A 154 0.20 9.77 -9.47
C ARG A 154 -0.42 10.36 -10.73
N SER A 155 -1.04 9.54 -11.59
CA SER A 155 -1.67 10.04 -12.81
C SER A 155 -2.86 10.95 -12.50
N VAL A 156 -3.71 10.56 -11.55
CA VAL A 156 -4.86 11.37 -11.09
C VAL A 156 -4.40 12.72 -10.52
N THR A 157 -3.42 12.70 -9.62
CA THR A 157 -2.89 13.92 -9.01
C THR A 157 -2.23 14.83 -10.05
N LEU A 158 -1.47 14.27 -11.01
CA LEU A 158 -0.85 15.05 -12.09
C LEU A 158 -1.88 15.70 -13.00
N LEU A 159 -2.92 14.96 -13.40
CA LEU A 159 -4.01 15.50 -14.22
C LEU A 159 -4.76 16.60 -13.48
N SER A 160 -5.09 16.38 -12.20
CA SER A 160 -5.72 17.38 -11.35
C SER A 160 -4.87 18.64 -11.25
N ALA A 161 -3.56 18.50 -10.96
CA ALA A 161 -2.66 19.63 -10.82
C ALA A 161 -2.50 20.42 -12.12
N ALA A 162 -2.35 19.73 -13.25
CA ALA A 162 -2.26 20.37 -14.56
C ALA A 162 -3.53 21.16 -14.88
N PHE A 163 -4.71 20.60 -14.60
CA PHE A 163 -5.99 21.24 -14.87
C PHE A 163 -6.24 22.43 -13.95
N CYS A 164 -5.94 22.31 -12.65
CA CYS A 164 -6.01 23.41 -11.70
C CYS A 164 -5.05 24.55 -12.08
N ALA A 165 -3.80 24.23 -12.44
CA ALA A 165 -2.82 25.22 -12.89
C ALA A 165 -3.30 25.95 -14.15
N TRP A 166 -3.87 25.22 -15.12
CA TRP A 166 -4.45 25.79 -16.32
C TRP A 166 -5.61 26.74 -16.03
N GLN A 167 -6.52 26.40 -15.11
CA GLN A 167 -7.61 27.29 -14.71
C GLN A 167 -7.13 28.56 -14.02
N ILE A 168 -6.15 28.42 -13.13
CA ILE A 168 -5.55 29.57 -12.45
C ILE A 168 -4.91 30.49 -13.49
N TRP A 169 -4.09 29.95 -14.40
CA TRP A 169 -3.48 30.72 -15.48
C TRP A 169 -4.51 31.43 -16.36
N ARG A 170 -5.60 30.74 -16.72
CA ARG A 170 -6.71 31.33 -17.48
C ARG A 170 -7.43 32.45 -16.72
N SER A 171 -7.54 32.36 -15.40
CA SER A 171 -8.24 33.36 -14.58
C SER A 171 -7.41 34.64 -14.39
N TYR A 172 -6.08 34.56 -14.52
CA TYR A 172 -5.18 35.72 -14.47
C TYR A 172 -5.04 36.44 -15.81
N LYS A 173 -5.53 35.86 -16.92
CA LYS A 173 -5.48 36.40 -18.27
C LYS A 173 -6.81 37.04 -18.67
#